data_AF-A0AA91TJW1-F1
#
_entry.id   AF-A0AA91TJW1-F1
#
_cell.length_a   1.000
_cell.length_b   1.000
_cell.length_c   1.000
_cell.angle_alpha   90.00
_cell.angle_beta   90.00
_cell.angle_gamma   90.00
#
_symmetry.space_group_name_H-M   'P 1'
#
loop_
_entity.id
_entity.type
_entity.pdbx_description
1 polymer ?
#
loop_
_entity_poly.entity_id
_entity_poly.type
_entity_poly.pdbx_seq_one_letter_code
_entity_poly.pdbx_strand_id
1 'polypeptide(L)'
;MKKEMNKPAENMLRLYDSVIYPGKCEHMRKMDRKRLRSVWAYDITYLYPVIQEGIDWMKFGLFDSKKLDRKVPFYNHQQEIFLQMAEKCAWIEQVIEYPEEIIYDEEFTLTFTPDYMIILEDGCIVMVMLMPYHLFSTQAVQKKWYALMEHCRLHGYGCVLYDIKRGISLHWLLHLWEQKDMTLFEKEIMETLRARKSHWLDSLNMQKIMKKHQANLCDIQALVFKHKLLFIPESKSRKVALLKLHEENMFDSQLIIDAHEKNYHSSRRNNIRASSKL
;
A
#
# COMPACT_ATOMS: atom_id res chain seq x y z
N MET A 1 28.04 -24.97 -0.39
CA MET A 1 26.60 -25.26 -0.60
C MET A 1 25.77 -24.06 -0.17
N LYS A 2 25.35 -23.19 -1.11
CA LYS A 2 24.28 -22.23 -0.83
C LYS A 2 23.00 -23.07 -0.77
N LYS A 3 22.39 -23.22 0.41
CA LYS A 3 21.04 -23.79 0.52
C LYS A 3 20.15 -22.90 -0.35
N GLU A 4 19.58 -23.46 -1.42
CA GLU A 4 18.45 -22.84 -2.10
C GLU A 4 17.36 -22.68 -1.05
N MET A 5 17.20 -21.46 -0.54
CA MET A 5 16.03 -21.15 0.28
C MET A 5 14.80 -21.40 -0.59
N ASN A 6 13.87 -22.20 -0.07
CA ASN A 6 12.62 -22.48 -0.73
C ASN A 6 11.94 -21.15 -1.06
N LYS A 7 11.71 -20.86 -2.35
CA LYS A 7 11.14 -19.58 -2.86
C LYS A 7 9.95 -19.03 -2.06
N PRO A 8 9.01 -19.85 -1.54
CA PRO A 8 7.94 -19.38 -0.66
C PRO A 8 8.42 -18.82 0.69
N ALA A 9 9.45 -19.42 1.30
CA ALA A 9 10.02 -18.94 2.55
C ALA A 9 10.72 -17.58 2.36
N GLU A 10 11.41 -17.39 1.23
CA GLU A 10 12.02 -16.11 0.88
C GLU A 10 10.96 -15.02 0.68
N ASN A 11 9.86 -15.31 -0.02
CA ASN A 11 8.77 -14.35 -0.21
C ASN A 11 8.12 -13.93 1.12
N MET A 12 7.92 -14.87 2.05
CA MET A 12 7.34 -14.55 3.36
C MET A 12 8.30 -13.75 4.24
N LEU A 13 9.59 -14.03 4.17
CA LEU A 13 10.60 -13.19 4.83
C LEU A 13 10.59 -11.77 4.25
N ARG A 14 10.50 -11.63 2.92
CA ARG A 14 10.37 -10.31 2.27
C ARG A 14 9.10 -9.58 2.70
N LEU A 15 7.98 -10.28 2.89
CA LEU A 15 6.76 -9.67 3.43
C LEU A 15 7.00 -9.13 4.84
N TYR A 16 7.62 -9.93 5.72
CA TYR A 16 7.97 -9.53 7.08
C TYR A 16 8.92 -8.32 7.10
N ASP A 17 9.98 -8.33 6.29
CA ASP A 17 10.93 -7.22 6.16
C ASP A 17 10.32 -5.97 5.51
N SER A 18 9.13 -6.10 4.93
CA SER A 18 8.39 -5.00 4.28
C SER A 18 7.30 -4.39 5.15
N VAL A 19 7.13 -4.89 6.37
CA VAL A 19 6.14 -4.33 7.31
C VAL A 19 6.60 -2.95 7.73
N ILE A 20 5.73 -1.96 7.52
CA ILE A 20 5.91 -0.61 8.01
C ILE A 20 5.09 -0.47 9.29
N TYR A 21 5.71 0.05 10.36
CA TYR A 21 5.01 0.44 11.58
C TYR A 21 4.90 1.98 11.61
N PRO A 22 3.73 2.55 11.27
CA PRO A 22 3.57 4.00 11.18
C PRO A 22 3.63 4.70 12.54
N GLY A 23 3.31 3.97 13.61
CA GLY A 23 3.34 4.41 15.00
C GLY A 23 4.17 3.48 15.89
N LYS A 24 4.00 3.62 17.21
CA LYS A 24 4.63 2.70 18.17
C LYS A 24 3.95 1.33 18.04
N CYS A 25 4.74 0.28 17.82
CA CYS A 25 4.21 -1.08 17.77
C CYS A 25 3.63 -1.48 19.13
N GLU A 26 2.38 -1.94 19.11
CA GLU A 26 1.70 -2.51 20.27
C GLU A 26 1.63 -4.04 20.17
N HIS A 27 2.04 -4.71 21.25
CA HIS A 27 2.02 -6.16 21.34
C HIS A 27 0.75 -6.62 22.06
N MET A 28 -0.12 -7.31 21.34
CA MET A 28 -1.38 -7.79 21.89
C MET A 28 -1.15 -8.96 22.85
N ARG A 29 -1.85 -8.96 23.99
CA ARG A 29 -1.81 -10.07 24.96
C ARG A 29 -2.50 -11.30 24.38
N LYS A 30 -2.02 -12.50 24.72
CA LYS A 30 -2.56 -13.78 24.21
C LYS A 30 -4.08 -13.94 24.36
N MET A 31 -4.67 -13.39 25.43
CA MET A 31 -6.11 -13.50 25.69
C MET A 31 -6.94 -12.65 24.72
N ASP A 32 -6.40 -11.50 24.28
CA ASP A 32 -7.08 -10.56 23.39
C ASP A 32 -6.98 -11.02 21.92
N ARG A 33 -5.87 -11.68 21.55
CA ARG A 33 -5.66 -12.26 20.21
C ARG A 33 -6.80 -13.20 19.79
N LYS A 34 -7.26 -14.05 20.71
CA LYS A 34 -8.33 -15.04 20.45
C LYS A 34 -9.72 -14.42 20.20
N ARG A 35 -9.90 -13.13 20.50
CA ARG A 35 -11.19 -12.44 20.34
C ARG A 35 -11.35 -11.83 18.97
N LEU A 36 -10.26 -11.57 18.25
CA LEU A 36 -10.30 -11.00 16.91
C LEU A 36 -10.90 -12.02 15.93
N ARG A 37 -11.87 -11.58 15.15
CA ARG A 37 -12.62 -12.38 14.18
C ARG A 37 -12.81 -11.58 12.91
N SER A 38 -13.04 -12.29 11.81
CA SER A 38 -13.43 -11.70 10.54
C SER A 38 -14.70 -10.88 10.72
N VAL A 39 -14.66 -9.62 10.27
CA VAL A 39 -15.86 -8.81 10.04
C VAL A 39 -16.43 -9.30 8.72
N TRP A 40 -17.71 -9.69 8.72
CA TRP A 40 -18.40 -10.04 7.48
C TRP A 40 -18.51 -8.78 6.62
N ALA A 41 -17.49 -8.50 5.81
CA ALA A 41 -17.49 -7.34 4.94
C ALA A 41 -18.53 -7.58 3.83
N TYR A 42 -19.60 -6.78 3.85
CA TYR A 42 -20.62 -6.72 2.78
C TYR A 42 -20.15 -5.88 1.59
N ASP A 43 -18.87 -5.57 1.48
CA ASP A 43 -18.34 -4.82 0.35
C ASP A 43 -18.19 -5.73 -0.88
N ILE A 44 -19.30 -6.02 -1.57
CA ILE A 44 -19.29 -6.80 -2.81
C ILE A 44 -18.71 -6.03 -4.01
N THR A 45 -18.15 -4.82 -3.84
CA THR A 45 -17.57 -4.08 -4.96
C THR A 45 -16.35 -4.79 -5.57
N TYR A 46 -15.67 -5.65 -4.79
CA TYR A 46 -14.64 -6.55 -5.33
C TYR A 46 -15.19 -7.74 -6.12
N LEU A 47 -16.46 -8.12 -5.95
CA LEU A 47 -17.14 -9.12 -6.79
C LEU A 47 -17.56 -8.54 -8.14
N TYR A 48 -17.67 -7.22 -8.23
CA TYR A 48 -18.04 -6.50 -9.45
C TYR A 48 -17.09 -5.34 -9.75
N PRO A 49 -15.79 -5.59 -9.98
CA PRO A 49 -14.95 -4.56 -10.59
C PRO A 49 -15.47 -4.33 -12.01
N VAL A 50 -15.71 -3.07 -12.36
CA VAL A 50 -15.99 -2.64 -13.73
C VAL A 50 -14.95 -3.30 -14.63
N ILE A 51 -15.40 -4.12 -15.57
CA ILE A 51 -14.57 -4.90 -16.50
C ILE A 51 -13.77 -3.92 -17.37
N GLN A 52 -12.66 -3.44 -16.85
CA GLN A 52 -11.67 -2.69 -17.61
C GLN A 52 -10.30 -3.18 -17.15
N GLU A 53 -9.62 -3.83 -18.10
CA GLU A 53 -8.16 -3.98 -18.18
C GLU A 53 -7.52 -5.21 -17.54
N GLY A 54 -7.58 -6.33 -18.27
CA GLY A 54 -6.44 -7.26 -18.37
C GLY A 54 -5.96 -7.95 -17.09
N ILE A 55 -6.69 -7.82 -15.98
CA ILE A 55 -6.48 -8.61 -14.78
C ILE A 55 -6.99 -10.03 -15.11
N ASP A 56 -6.24 -11.04 -14.70
CA ASP A 56 -6.68 -12.43 -14.77
C ASP A 56 -7.56 -12.67 -13.52
N TRP A 57 -8.84 -12.30 -13.58
CA TRP A 57 -9.73 -12.18 -12.40
C TRP A 57 -10.89 -13.18 -12.41
N MET A 58 -10.74 -14.23 -11.59
CA MET A 58 -11.71 -14.79 -10.62
C MET A 58 -11.31 -16.23 -10.34
N LYS A 59 -10.40 -16.40 -9.37
CA LYS A 59 -10.22 -17.68 -8.71
C LYS A 59 -10.79 -17.52 -7.30
N PHE A 60 -12.05 -17.89 -7.15
CA PHE A 60 -12.66 -18.03 -5.84
C PHE A 60 -12.48 -19.46 -5.37
N GLY A 61 -12.30 -19.64 -4.08
CA GLY A 61 -12.14 -20.97 -3.51
C GLY A 61 -12.08 -20.95 -2.00
N LEU A 62 -11.91 -22.15 -1.46
CA LEU A 62 -11.77 -22.37 -0.02
C LEU A 62 -10.40 -23.01 0.21
N PHE A 63 -9.60 -22.38 1.07
CA PHE A 63 -8.33 -22.90 1.55
C PHE A 63 -8.56 -23.63 2.88
N ASP A 64 -8.11 -24.88 2.98
CA ASP A 64 -8.20 -25.66 4.22
C ASP A 64 -7.03 -25.28 5.15
N SER A 65 -7.31 -24.49 6.18
CA SER A 65 -6.29 -24.01 7.14
C SER A 65 -6.30 -24.87 8.40
N LYS A 66 -5.16 -25.51 8.69
CA LYS A 66 -4.96 -26.25 9.93
C LYS A 66 -4.69 -25.30 11.10
N LYS A 67 -4.08 -24.14 10.85
CA LYS A 67 -3.90 -23.08 11.85
C LYS A 67 -5.24 -22.58 12.40
N LEU A 68 -6.27 -22.52 11.55
CA LEU A 68 -7.58 -21.98 11.91
C LEU A 68 -8.66 -23.06 12.11
N ASP A 69 -8.34 -24.33 11.88
CA ASP A 69 -9.26 -25.47 11.93
C ASP A 69 -10.57 -25.25 11.16
N ARG A 70 -10.45 -24.62 9.98
CA ARG A 70 -11.58 -24.31 9.10
C ARG A 70 -11.13 -23.99 7.69
N LYS A 71 -12.11 -23.95 6.80
CA LYS A 71 -11.95 -23.40 5.45
C LYS A 71 -11.99 -21.87 5.47
N VAL A 72 -11.04 -21.25 4.79
CA VAL A 72 -10.92 -19.79 4.62
C VAL A 72 -11.21 -19.44 3.17
N PRO A 73 -12.12 -18.50 2.88
CA PRO A 73 -12.36 -18.08 1.52
C PRO A 73 -11.21 -17.24 0.96
N PHE A 74 -10.96 -17.39 -0.34
CA PHE A 74 -10.13 -16.47 -1.11
C PHE A 74 -10.84 -16.16 -2.43
N TYR A 75 -10.53 -15.00 -3.01
CA TYR A 75 -11.25 -14.40 -4.12
C TYR A 75 -10.34 -14.08 -5.31
N ASN A 76 -9.03 -14.13 -5.10
CA ASN A 76 -8.05 -13.99 -6.15
C ASN A 76 -6.80 -14.85 -5.89
N HIS A 77 -5.96 -14.97 -6.91
CA HIS A 77 -4.77 -15.82 -6.83
C HIS A 77 -3.69 -15.27 -5.88
N GLN A 78 -3.65 -13.97 -5.58
CA GLN A 78 -2.71 -13.45 -4.57
C GLN A 78 -3.10 -13.92 -3.17
N GLN A 79 -4.38 -13.85 -2.84
CA GLN A 79 -4.94 -14.34 -1.58
C GLN A 79 -4.71 -15.85 -1.41
N GLU A 80 -4.93 -16.65 -2.46
CA GLU A 80 -4.61 -18.08 -2.43
C GLU A 80 -3.14 -18.35 -2.10
N ILE A 81 -2.21 -17.68 -2.81
CA ILE A 81 -0.77 -17.82 -2.57
C ILE A 81 -0.43 -17.41 -1.13
N PHE A 82 -0.99 -16.29 -0.67
CA PHE A 82 -0.77 -15.79 0.69
C PHE A 82 -1.21 -16.81 1.73
N LEU A 83 -2.43 -17.36 1.64
CA LEU A 83 -2.92 -18.37 2.58
C LEU A 83 -2.04 -19.62 2.58
N GLN A 84 -1.64 -20.12 1.40
CA GLN A 84 -0.73 -21.27 1.29
C GLN A 84 0.64 -21.04 1.95
N MET A 85 1.14 -19.81 1.87
CA MET A 85 2.42 -19.43 2.46
C MET A 85 2.30 -19.17 3.97
N ALA A 86 1.26 -18.45 4.39
CA ALA A 86 0.97 -18.13 5.78
C ALA A 86 0.76 -19.41 6.61
N GLU A 87 0.06 -20.40 6.06
CA GLU A 87 -0.15 -21.72 6.69
C GLU A 87 1.18 -22.43 7.03
N LYS A 88 2.22 -22.23 6.21
CA LYS A 88 3.54 -22.85 6.40
C LYS A 88 4.47 -22.01 7.28
N CYS A 89 4.14 -20.75 7.55
CA CYS A 89 4.98 -19.86 8.34
C CYS A 89 4.71 -20.07 9.83
N ALA A 90 5.75 -20.42 10.60
CA ALA A 90 5.64 -20.58 12.05
C ALA A 90 5.27 -19.24 12.71
N TRP A 91 6.01 -18.18 12.37
CA TRP A 91 5.90 -16.84 12.97
C TRP A 91 4.55 -16.13 12.79
N ILE A 92 3.67 -16.64 11.92
CA ILE A 92 2.27 -16.22 11.82
C ILE A 92 1.44 -17.14 12.71
N GLU A 93 1.00 -16.62 13.85
CA GLU A 93 0.15 -17.35 14.79
C GLU A 93 -1.27 -17.51 14.22
N GLN A 94 -1.83 -16.41 13.71
CA GLN A 94 -3.21 -16.36 13.22
C GLN A 94 -3.34 -15.48 11.97
N VAL A 95 -4.25 -15.86 11.08
CA VAL A 95 -4.71 -15.05 9.95
C VAL A 95 -6.20 -14.76 10.14
N ILE A 96 -6.59 -13.51 9.91
CA ILE A 96 -7.96 -13.04 9.99
C ILE A 96 -8.29 -12.39 8.66
N GLU A 97 -9.17 -13.01 7.88
CA GLU A 97 -9.74 -12.43 6.68
C GLU A 97 -10.71 -11.30 7.01
N TYR A 98 -10.76 -10.28 6.18
CA TYR A 98 -11.68 -9.14 6.33
C TYR A 98 -11.72 -8.57 7.76
N PRO A 99 -10.58 -8.09 8.28
CA PRO A 99 -10.46 -7.84 9.72
C PRO A 99 -11.30 -6.64 10.17
N GLU A 100 -11.22 -5.51 9.48
CA GLU A 100 -11.83 -4.25 9.89
C GLU A 100 -12.12 -3.37 8.66
N GLU A 101 -13.29 -2.71 8.66
CA GLU A 101 -13.63 -1.69 7.66
C GLU A 101 -12.97 -0.36 8.00
N ILE A 102 -12.24 0.19 7.05
CA ILE A 102 -11.49 1.45 7.17
C ILE A 102 -12.07 2.46 6.19
N ILE A 103 -12.45 3.63 6.70
CA ILE A 103 -12.94 4.75 5.90
C ILE A 103 -11.76 5.42 5.20
N TYR A 104 -11.87 5.71 3.90
CA TYR A 104 -10.77 6.26 3.11
C TYR A 104 -11.12 7.47 2.24
N ASP A 105 -12.34 8.00 2.35
CA ASP A 105 -12.77 9.25 1.74
C ASP A 105 -13.16 10.30 2.80
N GLU A 106 -13.06 11.58 2.42
CA GLU A 106 -13.30 12.70 3.34
C GLU A 106 -14.78 12.89 3.69
N GLU A 107 -15.68 12.37 2.85
CA GLU A 107 -17.13 12.38 3.11
C GLU A 107 -17.58 11.22 4.01
N PHE A 108 -16.65 10.36 4.43
CA PHE A 108 -16.91 9.16 5.21
C PHE A 108 -17.90 8.18 4.55
N THR A 109 -18.01 8.19 3.23
CA THR A 109 -18.97 7.37 2.49
C THR A 109 -18.38 6.07 1.96
N LEU A 110 -17.05 6.02 1.80
CA LEU A 110 -16.34 4.90 1.22
C LEU A 110 -15.47 4.21 2.26
N THR A 111 -15.78 2.95 2.50
CA THR A 111 -14.98 2.03 3.30
C THR A 111 -14.23 1.06 2.41
N PHE A 112 -13.11 0.55 2.91
CA PHE A 112 -12.48 -0.63 2.36
C PHE A 112 -12.02 -1.54 3.50
N THR A 113 -11.88 -2.83 3.21
CA THR A 113 -11.34 -3.78 4.16
C THR A 113 -9.97 -4.27 3.66
N PRO A 114 -8.90 -4.26 4.48
CA PRO A 114 -7.65 -4.93 4.14
C PRO A 114 -7.88 -6.42 3.85
N ASP A 115 -7.03 -7.05 3.03
CA ASP A 115 -7.23 -8.47 2.68
C ASP A 115 -7.15 -9.37 3.91
N TYR A 116 -6.13 -9.13 4.76
CA TYR A 116 -5.91 -9.90 5.98
C TYR A 116 -5.38 -9.02 7.11
N MET A 117 -5.67 -9.42 8.34
CA MET A 117 -4.86 -9.11 9.51
C MET A 117 -4.11 -10.37 9.91
N ILE A 118 -2.81 -10.25 10.18
CA ILE A 118 -2.02 -11.35 10.75
C ILE A 118 -1.57 -11.00 12.15
N ILE A 119 -1.60 -11.99 13.02
CA ILE A 119 -1.08 -11.92 14.37
C ILE A 119 0.23 -12.71 14.39
N LEU A 120 1.30 -12.05 14.78
CA LEU A 120 2.62 -12.65 14.87
C LEU A 120 2.81 -13.34 16.23
N GLU A 121 3.75 -14.29 16.31
CA GLU A 121 4.04 -15.03 17.55
C GLU A 121 4.33 -14.10 18.74
N ASP A 122 5.02 -12.98 18.50
CA ASP A 122 5.35 -11.96 19.50
C ASP A 122 4.18 -11.04 19.87
N GLY A 123 3.03 -11.20 19.22
CA GLY A 123 1.82 -10.40 19.43
C GLY A 123 1.73 -9.13 18.61
N CYS A 124 2.69 -8.85 17.74
CA CYS A 124 2.53 -7.79 16.76
C CYS A 124 1.35 -8.11 15.83
N ILE A 125 0.63 -7.08 15.43
CA ILE A 125 -0.45 -7.19 14.45
C ILE A 125 -0.01 -6.50 13.18
N VAL A 126 -0.23 -7.14 12.03
CA VAL A 126 0.07 -6.57 10.72
C VAL A 126 -1.15 -6.64 9.83
N MET A 127 -1.58 -5.50 9.31
CA MET A 127 -2.58 -5.41 8.25
C MET A 127 -1.93 -5.64 6.89
N VAL A 128 -2.50 -6.52 6.08
CA VAL A 128 -1.98 -6.96 4.79
C VAL A 128 -2.92 -6.51 3.69
N MET A 129 -2.39 -5.75 2.74
CA MET A 129 -3.06 -5.36 1.51
C MET A 129 -2.32 -6.00 0.32
N LEU A 130 -2.96 -6.95 -0.35
CA LEU A 130 -2.43 -7.68 -1.50
C LEU A 130 -2.90 -7.02 -2.79
N MET A 131 -1.97 -6.39 -3.50
CA MET A 131 -2.29 -5.64 -4.72
C MET A 131 -1.22 -5.89 -5.79
N PRO A 132 -1.57 -6.06 -7.07
CA PRO A 132 -0.57 -6.13 -8.12
C PRO A 132 0.26 -4.84 -8.14
N TYR A 133 1.58 -4.94 -8.22
CA TYR A 133 2.46 -3.79 -8.02
C TYR A 133 2.15 -2.66 -9.01
N HIS A 134 1.78 -3.00 -10.26
CA HIS A 134 1.41 -2.02 -11.29
C HIS A 134 0.23 -1.10 -10.92
N LEU A 135 -0.56 -1.45 -9.89
CA LEU A 135 -1.68 -0.67 -9.38
C LEU A 135 -1.35 0.16 -8.13
N PHE A 136 -0.17 0.00 -7.52
CA PHE A 136 0.18 0.69 -6.26
C PHE A 136 0.01 2.21 -6.33
N SER A 137 0.40 2.82 -7.45
CA SER A 137 0.33 4.28 -7.64
C SER A 137 -1.04 4.79 -8.08
N THR A 138 -2.04 3.92 -8.28
CA THR A 138 -3.39 4.39 -8.64
C THR A 138 -4.00 5.19 -7.50
N GLN A 139 -4.81 6.20 -7.82
CA GLN A 139 -5.43 7.07 -6.81
C GLN A 139 -6.24 6.28 -5.77
N ALA A 140 -7.00 5.28 -6.22
CA ALA A 140 -7.80 4.44 -5.32
C ALA A 140 -6.94 3.67 -4.32
N VAL A 141 -5.83 3.06 -4.78
CA VAL A 141 -4.91 2.33 -3.88
C VAL A 141 -4.18 3.27 -2.94
N GLN A 142 -3.75 4.45 -3.42
CA GLN A 142 -3.09 5.46 -2.58
C GLN A 142 -4.00 5.91 -1.43
N LYS A 143 -5.27 6.26 -1.70
CA LYS A 143 -6.21 6.67 -0.65
C LYS A 143 -6.40 5.58 0.41
N LYS A 144 -6.64 4.33 -0.03
CA LYS A 144 -6.75 3.18 0.87
C LYS A 144 -5.48 2.96 1.69
N TRP A 145 -4.31 3.06 1.06
CA TRP A 145 -3.02 2.91 1.74
C TRP A 145 -2.79 3.98 2.81
N TYR A 146 -3.07 5.25 2.53
CA TYR A 146 -2.91 6.31 3.53
C TYR A 146 -3.90 6.18 4.69
N ALA A 147 -5.14 5.82 4.42
CA ALA A 147 -6.12 5.51 5.45
C ALA A 147 -5.67 4.31 6.32
N LEU A 148 -5.13 3.26 5.70
CA LEU A 148 -4.57 2.11 6.42
C LEU A 148 -3.39 2.53 7.31
N MET A 149 -2.46 3.32 6.79
CA MET A 149 -1.30 3.82 7.53
C MET A 149 -1.73 4.62 8.77
N GLU A 150 -2.71 5.51 8.64
CA GLU A 150 -3.22 6.29 9.77
C GLU A 150 -3.96 5.41 10.78
N HIS A 151 -4.80 4.50 10.31
CA HIS A 151 -5.45 3.51 11.17
C HIS A 151 -4.41 2.68 11.96
N CYS A 152 -3.38 2.17 11.29
CA CYS A 152 -2.32 1.38 11.94
C CYS A 152 -1.49 2.22 12.90
N ARG A 153 -1.26 3.50 12.59
CA ARG A 153 -0.59 4.46 13.49
C ARG A 153 -1.34 4.60 14.81
N LEU A 154 -2.67 4.72 14.75
CA LEU A 154 -3.53 4.92 15.92
C LEU A 154 -3.63 3.68 16.80
N HIS A 155 -3.60 2.49 16.20
CA HIS A 155 -3.75 1.21 16.91
C HIS A 155 -2.41 0.53 17.26
N GLY A 156 -1.29 1.09 16.80
CA GLY A 156 0.03 0.48 16.98
C GLY A 156 0.26 -0.79 16.15
N TYR A 157 -0.45 -0.92 15.03
CA TYR A 157 -0.31 -2.03 14.10
C TYR A 157 0.77 -1.74 13.05
N GLY A 158 1.32 -2.82 12.48
CA GLY A 158 2.08 -2.76 11.24
C GLY A 158 1.16 -2.84 10.04
N CYS A 159 1.63 -2.41 8.88
CA CYS A 159 0.93 -2.61 7.62
C CYS A 159 1.89 -2.90 6.47
N VAL A 160 1.41 -3.64 5.47
CA VAL A 160 2.17 -3.97 4.27
C VAL A 160 1.29 -3.93 3.03
N LEU A 161 1.78 -3.26 1.98
CA LEU A 161 1.23 -3.32 0.61
C LEU A 161 2.15 -4.20 -0.24
N TYR A 162 1.62 -5.31 -0.73
CA TYR A 162 2.43 -6.39 -1.31
C TYR A 162 1.85 -7.00 -2.58
N ASP A 163 2.68 -7.15 -3.61
CA ASP A 163 2.44 -8.05 -4.73
C ASP A 163 3.17 -9.36 -4.44
N ILE A 164 2.44 -10.34 -3.91
CA ILE A 164 3.02 -11.62 -3.51
C ILE A 164 3.44 -12.49 -4.70
N LYS A 165 2.82 -12.28 -5.88
CA LYS A 165 3.18 -13.01 -7.11
C LYS A 165 4.55 -12.57 -7.61
N ARG A 166 4.84 -11.28 -7.51
CA ARG A 166 6.11 -10.68 -7.96
C ARG A 166 7.14 -10.54 -6.83
N GLY A 167 6.73 -10.68 -5.57
CA GLY A 167 7.59 -10.47 -4.41
C GLY A 167 8.00 -9.02 -4.23
N ILE A 168 7.14 -8.07 -4.64
CA ILE A 168 7.39 -6.62 -4.63
C ILE A 168 6.51 -6.00 -3.53
N SER A 169 7.12 -5.31 -2.57
CA SER A 169 6.42 -4.49 -1.59
C SER A 169 6.55 -3.00 -1.90
N LEU A 170 5.62 -2.20 -1.38
CA LEU A 170 5.78 -0.75 -1.40
C LEU A 170 7.04 -0.32 -0.64
N HIS A 171 7.34 -0.94 0.51
CA HIS A 171 8.55 -0.65 1.29
C HIS A 171 9.82 -0.85 0.47
N TRP A 172 9.95 -2.01 -0.20
CA TRP A 172 11.08 -2.32 -1.08
C TRP A 172 11.17 -1.33 -2.25
N LEU A 173 10.03 -0.97 -2.84
CA LEU A 173 9.96 -0.05 -3.96
C LEU A 173 10.44 1.36 -3.57
N LEU A 174 10.05 1.85 -2.39
CA LEU A 174 10.51 3.12 -1.85
C LEU A 174 12.01 3.07 -1.52
N HIS A 175 12.50 1.97 -0.95
CA HIS A 175 13.92 1.82 -0.64
C HIS A 175 14.80 1.73 -1.89
N LEU A 176 14.34 1.04 -2.94
CA LEU A 176 15.05 0.96 -4.22
C LEU A 176 15.28 2.34 -4.84
N TRP A 177 14.33 3.25 -4.67
CA TRP A 177 14.47 4.62 -5.13
C TRP A 177 15.61 5.37 -4.42
N GLU A 178 15.80 5.14 -3.12
CA GLU A 178 16.89 5.77 -2.34
C GLU A 178 18.28 5.32 -2.80
N GLN A 179 18.38 4.12 -3.38
CA GLN A 179 19.64 3.55 -3.86
C GLN A 179 19.99 3.96 -5.30
N LYS A 180 19.04 4.52 -6.05
CA LYS A 180 19.20 4.86 -7.47
C LYS A 180 19.27 6.38 -7.65
N ASP A 181 20.24 6.86 -8.43
CA ASP A 181 20.26 8.28 -8.80
C ASP A 181 19.19 8.56 -9.86
N MET A 182 18.03 9.02 -9.38
CA MET A 182 16.89 9.43 -10.19
C MET A 182 16.70 10.94 -10.21
N THR A 183 17.72 11.72 -9.82
CA THR A 183 17.60 13.17 -9.62
C THR A 183 17.19 13.90 -10.89
N LEU A 184 17.79 13.55 -12.04
CA LEU A 184 17.47 14.18 -13.33
C LEU A 184 16.08 13.79 -13.83
N PHE A 185 15.68 12.54 -13.62
CA PHE A 185 14.34 12.06 -13.95
C PHE A 185 13.28 12.78 -13.12
N GLU A 186 13.45 12.81 -11.80
CA GLU A 186 12.59 13.51 -10.85
C GLU A 186 12.46 14.99 -11.23
N LYS A 187 13.58 15.67 -11.49
CA LYS A 187 13.58 17.08 -11.89
C LYS A 187 12.75 17.32 -13.16
N GLU A 188 12.96 16.53 -14.21
CA GLU A 188 12.25 16.71 -15.49
C GLU A 188 10.74 16.44 -15.36
N ILE A 189 10.35 15.46 -14.54
CA ILE A 189 8.94 15.21 -14.24
C ILE A 189 8.32 16.40 -13.51
N MET A 190 8.98 16.88 -12.45
CA MET A 190 8.46 17.99 -11.64
C MET A 190 8.40 19.31 -12.45
N GLU A 191 9.37 19.57 -13.31
CA GLU A 191 9.35 20.72 -14.23
C GLU A 191 8.21 20.61 -15.25
N THR A 192 7.97 19.42 -15.80
CA THR A 192 6.86 19.16 -16.72
C THR A 192 5.51 19.42 -16.07
N LEU A 193 5.32 18.96 -14.83
CA LEU A 193 4.10 19.20 -14.05
C LEU A 193 3.89 20.70 -13.77
N ARG A 194 4.95 21.40 -13.32
CA ARG A 194 4.92 22.84 -13.07
C ARG A 194 4.59 23.65 -14.32
N ALA A 195 5.21 23.35 -15.46
CA ALA A 195 4.97 24.04 -16.72
C ALA A 195 3.51 23.92 -17.17
N ARG A 196 2.85 22.82 -16.81
CA ARG A 196 1.45 22.55 -17.15
C ARG A 196 0.44 23.02 -16.11
N LYS A 197 0.91 23.53 -14.96
CA LYS A 197 0.08 23.80 -13.78
C LYS A 197 -0.85 22.63 -13.45
N SER A 198 -0.31 21.43 -13.51
CA SER A 198 -1.06 20.19 -13.37
C SER A 198 -0.32 19.22 -12.46
N HIS A 199 -1.07 18.41 -11.73
CA HIS A 199 -0.54 17.26 -10.98
C HIS A 199 -0.65 15.95 -11.77
N TRP A 200 -1.17 16.02 -13.00
CA TRP A 200 -1.44 14.86 -13.86
C TRP A 200 -0.26 14.58 -14.81
N LEU A 201 0.14 13.32 -14.83
CA LEU A 201 1.12 12.78 -15.76
C LEU A 201 0.39 12.06 -16.90
N ASP A 202 0.50 12.53 -18.15
CA ASP A 202 -0.03 11.78 -19.29
C ASP A 202 0.94 10.68 -19.76
N SER A 203 0.40 9.53 -20.17
CA SER A 203 1.18 8.33 -20.49
C SER A 203 2.23 8.55 -21.59
N LEU A 204 1.90 9.33 -22.63
CA LEU A 204 2.80 9.56 -23.77
C LEU A 204 4.04 10.36 -23.39
N ASN A 205 3.87 11.45 -22.62
CA ASN A 205 5.00 12.24 -22.16
C ASN A 205 5.78 11.51 -21.07
N MET A 206 5.10 10.73 -20.22
CA MET A 206 5.76 9.84 -19.27
C MET A 206 6.67 8.83 -19.96
N GLN A 207 6.16 8.10 -20.96
CA GLN A 207 6.94 7.10 -21.68
C GLN A 207 8.20 7.72 -22.33
N LYS A 208 8.11 8.95 -22.85
CA LYS A 208 9.26 9.68 -23.39
C LYS A 208 10.31 10.00 -22.31
N ILE A 209 9.88 10.58 -21.19
CA ILE A 209 10.77 10.94 -20.09
C ILE A 209 11.38 9.69 -19.45
N MET A 210 10.59 8.62 -19.26
CA MET A 210 11.07 7.33 -18.80
C MET A 210 12.16 6.77 -19.71
N LYS A 211 11.91 6.74 -21.02
CA LYS A 211 12.87 6.23 -21.99
C LYS A 211 14.18 7.02 -21.98
N LYS A 212 14.10 8.36 -21.85
CA LYS A 212 15.25 9.26 -21.76
C LYS A 212 16.12 8.95 -20.54
N HIS A 213 15.50 8.68 -19.39
CA HIS A 213 16.20 8.44 -18.12
C HIS A 213 16.37 6.97 -17.75
N GLN A 214 16.04 6.05 -18.67
CA GLN A 214 16.02 4.60 -18.40
C GLN A 214 15.20 4.25 -17.15
N ALA A 215 14.13 5.00 -16.91
CA ALA A 215 13.21 4.76 -15.80
C ALA A 215 12.20 3.66 -16.17
N ASN A 216 11.80 2.88 -15.17
CA ASN A 216 10.80 1.82 -15.28
C ASN A 216 9.55 2.15 -14.45
N LEU A 217 8.60 1.21 -14.41
CA LEU A 217 7.34 1.41 -13.69
C LEU A 217 7.54 1.58 -12.17
N CYS A 218 8.48 0.84 -11.57
CA CYS A 218 8.78 0.97 -10.14
C CYS A 218 9.32 2.36 -9.81
N ASP A 219 10.16 2.93 -10.69
CA ASP A 219 10.66 4.29 -10.54
C ASP A 219 9.52 5.32 -10.52
N ILE A 220 8.55 5.20 -11.44
CA ILE A 220 7.37 6.08 -11.44
C ILE A 220 6.57 5.93 -10.16
N GLN A 221 6.31 4.70 -9.75
CA GLN A 221 5.54 4.44 -8.54
C GLN A 221 6.20 5.07 -7.32
N ALA A 222 7.51 4.94 -7.20
CA ALA A 222 8.27 5.51 -6.09
C ALA A 222 8.18 7.04 -6.12
N LEU A 223 8.35 7.64 -7.29
CA LEU A 223 8.19 9.09 -7.48
C LEU A 223 6.79 9.57 -7.08
N VAL A 224 5.75 8.81 -7.47
CA VAL A 224 4.35 9.11 -7.15
C VAL A 224 4.13 9.13 -5.64
N PHE A 225 4.61 8.11 -4.92
CA PHE A 225 4.49 8.09 -3.45
C PHE A 225 5.36 9.15 -2.77
N LYS A 226 6.59 9.38 -3.26
CA LYS A 226 7.52 10.39 -2.73
C LYS A 226 6.93 11.80 -2.78
N HIS A 227 6.28 12.15 -3.88
CA HIS A 227 5.72 13.48 -4.12
C HIS A 227 4.20 13.57 -3.99
N LYS A 228 3.55 12.48 -3.55
CA LYS A 228 2.09 12.39 -3.43
C LYS A 228 1.35 12.79 -4.72
N LEU A 229 1.84 12.30 -5.87
CA LEU A 229 1.30 12.66 -7.18
C LEU A 229 0.03 11.86 -7.53
N LEU A 230 -0.82 12.43 -8.40
CA LEU A 230 -1.95 11.72 -8.98
C LEU A 230 -1.52 11.02 -10.28
N PHE A 231 -1.47 9.69 -10.26
CA PHE A 231 -1.11 8.88 -11.40
C PHE A 231 -2.33 8.14 -11.97
N ILE A 232 -2.62 8.36 -13.26
CA ILE A 232 -3.56 7.55 -14.02
C ILE A 232 -2.74 6.58 -14.88
N PRO A 233 -2.88 5.25 -14.71
CA PRO A 233 -2.27 4.30 -15.62
C PRO A 233 -2.83 4.46 -17.04
N GLU A 234 -2.08 4.00 -18.03
CA GLU A 234 -2.53 4.02 -19.42
C GLU A 234 -3.73 3.10 -19.60
N SER A 235 -4.91 3.68 -19.88
CA SER A 235 -6.12 2.92 -20.11
C SER A 235 -6.49 2.86 -21.60
N LYS A 236 -7.13 1.77 -22.05
CA LYS A 236 -7.66 1.66 -23.42
C LYS A 236 -8.87 2.57 -23.65
N SER A 237 -9.51 3.02 -22.58
CA SER A 237 -10.65 3.93 -22.55
C SER A 237 -10.18 5.39 -22.65
N ARG A 238 -10.81 6.18 -23.54
CA ARG A 238 -10.38 7.57 -23.83
C ARG A 238 -10.28 8.42 -22.54
N LYS A 239 -9.14 9.08 -22.37
CA LYS A 239 -8.79 10.08 -21.34
C LYS A 239 -9.94 11.01 -20.89
N VAL A 240 -10.83 11.39 -21.81
CA VAL A 240 -12.00 12.25 -21.56
C VAL A 240 -13.09 11.58 -20.71
N ALA A 241 -13.27 10.26 -20.80
CA ALA A 241 -14.24 9.52 -19.98
C ALA A 241 -13.79 9.42 -18.52
N LEU A 242 -12.48 9.22 -18.29
CA LEU A 242 -11.89 9.23 -16.95
C LEU A 242 -11.90 10.64 -16.34
N LEU A 243 -11.62 11.68 -17.12
CA LEU A 243 -11.69 13.07 -16.64
C LEU A 243 -13.11 13.47 -16.22
N LYS A 244 -14.15 13.06 -16.96
CA LYS A 244 -15.55 13.31 -16.57
C LYS A 244 -15.97 12.59 -15.28
N LEU A 245 -15.38 11.43 -14.97
CA LEU A 245 -15.60 10.71 -13.70
C LEU A 245 -14.80 11.32 -12.52
N HIS A 246 -13.74 12.06 -12.82
CA HIS A 246 -12.82 12.64 -11.83
C HIS A 246 -12.98 14.16 -11.62
N GLU A 247 -13.69 14.88 -12.48
CA GLU A 247 -14.11 16.28 -12.25
C GLU A 247 -15.04 16.41 -11.03
N GLU A 248 -15.82 15.38 -10.71
CA GLU A 248 -16.65 15.32 -9.49
C GLU A 248 -15.87 14.93 -8.23
N ASN A 249 -14.62 14.45 -8.38
CA ASN A 249 -13.75 13.98 -7.30
C ASN A 249 -12.52 14.88 -7.14
N MET A 250 -12.70 16.20 -7.28
CA MET A 250 -11.67 17.18 -6.96
C MET A 250 -11.35 17.14 -5.47
N PHE A 251 -10.46 16.22 -5.13
CA PHE A 251 -9.78 16.17 -3.85
C PHE A 251 -8.93 17.42 -3.71
N ASP A 252 -9.33 18.30 -2.80
CA ASP A 252 -8.56 19.47 -2.43
C ASP A 252 -7.35 18.99 -1.61
N SER A 253 -6.26 18.66 -2.32
CA SER A 253 -5.01 18.17 -1.74
C SER A 253 -4.40 19.08 -0.65
N GLN A 254 -4.98 20.26 -0.44
CA GLN A 254 -4.70 21.20 0.66
C GLN A 254 -5.18 20.70 2.04
N LEU A 255 -6.28 19.95 2.16
CA LEU A 255 -6.88 19.63 3.47
C LEU A 255 -6.06 18.61 4.28
N ILE A 256 -5.34 17.68 3.62
CA ILE A 256 -4.38 16.78 4.29
C ILE A 256 -3.08 17.51 4.69
N ILE A 257 -2.74 18.63 4.02
CA ILE A 257 -1.52 19.41 4.31
C ILE A 257 -1.63 20.07 5.69
N ASP A 258 -2.80 20.61 6.05
CA ASP A 258 -2.99 21.32 7.32
C ASP A 258 -3.00 20.40 8.56
N ALA A 259 -3.36 19.12 8.38
CA ALA A 259 -3.34 18.12 9.46
C ALA A 259 -1.93 17.55 9.70
N HIS A 260 -1.09 17.44 8.65
CA HIS A 260 0.27 16.89 8.73
C HIS A 260 1.36 17.94 9.03
N GLU A 261 1.21 19.21 8.61
CA GLU A 261 2.19 20.25 8.93
C GLU A 261 2.23 20.60 10.42
N LYS A 262 1.09 20.52 11.13
CA LYS A 262 1.03 20.82 12.57
C LYS A 262 1.79 19.84 13.45
N ASN A 263 2.05 18.62 12.98
CA ASN A 263 2.75 17.59 13.74
C ASN A 263 4.21 17.34 13.33
N TYR A 264 4.69 17.93 12.23
CA TYR A 264 6.10 17.81 11.84
C TYR A 264 6.99 18.91 12.45
N HIS A 265 6.41 20.05 12.87
CA HIS A 265 7.16 21.20 13.37
C HIS A 265 7.34 21.27 14.90
N SER A 266 6.81 20.31 15.68
CA SER A 266 6.93 20.33 17.16
C SER A 266 8.15 19.57 17.72
N SER A 267 8.99 18.93 16.91
CA SER A 267 10.17 18.19 17.40
C SER A 267 11.54 18.73 16.97
N ARG A 268 11.60 19.90 16.33
CA ARG A 268 12.86 20.51 15.86
C ARG A 268 13.08 21.95 16.35
N ARG A 269 12.87 22.21 17.63
CA ARG A 269 13.51 23.33 18.33
C ARG A 269 13.92 22.90 19.73
N ASN A 270 15.15 22.42 19.86
CA ASN A 270 16.00 22.78 20.99
C ASN A 270 17.47 22.69 20.55
N ASN A 271 18.15 23.83 20.71
CA ASN A 271 19.60 24.07 20.62
C ASN A 271 20.15 23.99 19.18
N ILE A 272 20.73 25.04 18.59
CA ILE A 272 21.88 25.81 19.07
C ILE A 272 21.81 27.25 18.52
N ARG A 273 21.86 28.24 19.42
CA ARG A 273 22.64 29.47 19.24
C ARG A 273 23.27 29.80 20.59
N ALA A 274 24.50 29.35 20.77
CA ALA A 274 25.41 29.96 21.72
C ALA A 274 26.04 31.21 21.08
N SER A 275 26.05 32.30 21.84
CA SER A 275 27.08 33.35 21.92
C SER A 275 26.49 34.76 21.85
N SER A 276 26.35 35.43 22.99
CA SER A 276 27.28 36.47 23.45
C SER A 276 26.64 37.37 24.52
N LYS A 277 27.36 37.51 25.64
CA LYS A 277 27.42 38.62 26.60
C LYS A 277 26.25 39.62 26.64
N LEU A 278 25.56 39.67 27.79
CA LEU A 278 25.67 40.71 28.83
C LEU A 278 25.10 40.16 30.14
#